data_AF-A0A2D1C0A6-F1
#
_entry.id   AF-A0A2D1C0A6-F1
#
_cell.length_a   1.000
_cell.length_b   1.000
_cell.length_c   1.000
_cell.angle_alpha   90.00
_cell.angle_beta   90.00
_cell.angle_gamma   90.00
#
_symmetry.space_group_name_H-M   'P 1'
#
loop_
_entity.id
_entity.type
_entity.pdbx_description
1 polymer ?
#
loop_
_entity_poly.entity_id
_entity_poly.type
_entity_poly.pdbx_seq_one_letter_code
_entity_poly.pdbx_strand_id
1 'polypeptide(L)'
;WFHQTSDELYPTAATNGPPTANTGLINGTGMYNGGGSRFTTNFEAGKSYRMRLVNGAIDTMWKFMIDNHTLEVISADFVPINPYNTSSISIGIGQRYDVIVRANQATDNYWLRAVPELTCSSNENTLDIKGIVRYDSSSTADPTTEIGTYMDNCLDESMSDLVPVV
;
A
#
# COMPACT_ATOMS: atom_id res chain seq x y z
N TRP A 1 1.41 -10.84 -6.21
CA TRP A 1 2.42 -11.90 -6.03
C TRP A 1 1.80 -13.21 -6.43
N PHE A 2 2.52 -13.95 -7.27
CA PHE A 2 2.12 -15.24 -7.79
C PHE A 2 3.00 -16.30 -7.14
N HIS A 3 2.45 -17.46 -6.83
CA HIS A 3 3.27 -18.58 -6.34
C HIS A 3 4.01 -19.30 -7.47
N GLN A 4 3.47 -19.23 -8.68
CA GLN A 4 4.19 -19.60 -9.90
C GLN A 4 4.97 -18.41 -10.43
N THR A 5 6.07 -18.69 -11.12
CA THR A 5 6.88 -17.64 -11.74
C THR A 5 6.13 -16.95 -12.87
N SER A 6 6.49 -15.70 -13.15
CA SER A 6 5.94 -14.97 -14.30
C SER A 6 6.18 -15.70 -15.63
N ASP A 7 7.32 -16.38 -15.77
CA ASP A 7 7.67 -17.14 -16.98
C ASP A 7 6.77 -18.37 -17.17
N GLU A 8 6.41 -19.06 -16.09
CA GLU A 8 5.43 -20.16 -16.14
C GLU A 8 4.04 -19.67 -16.52
N LEU A 9 3.66 -18.48 -16.04
CA LEU A 9 2.34 -17.90 -16.28
C LEU A 9 2.22 -17.20 -17.63
N TYR A 10 3.34 -16.89 -18.29
CA TYR A 10 3.37 -16.13 -19.54
C TYR A 10 2.51 -16.74 -20.67
N PRO A 11 2.55 -18.06 -20.95
CA PRO A 11 1.71 -18.62 -22.01
C PRO A 11 0.21 -18.38 -21.80
N THR A 12 -0.26 -18.49 -20.55
CA THR A 12 -1.64 -18.20 -20.18
C THR A 12 -1.92 -16.70 -20.31
N ALA A 13 -1.02 -15.86 -19.82
CA ALA A 13 -1.16 -14.41 -19.89
C ALA A 13 -1.27 -13.90 -21.34
N ALA A 14 -0.48 -14.49 -22.24
CA ALA A 14 -0.43 -14.12 -23.65
C ALA A 14 -1.71 -14.46 -24.43
N THR A 15 -2.47 -15.50 -24.01
CA THR A 15 -3.69 -15.91 -24.71
C THR A 15 -4.97 -15.49 -24.01
N ASN A 16 -4.97 -15.37 -22.68
CA ASN A 16 -6.17 -15.18 -21.87
C ASN A 16 -6.17 -13.84 -21.11
N GLY A 17 -5.11 -13.04 -21.22
CA GLY A 17 -4.90 -11.84 -20.41
C GLY A 17 -4.31 -12.17 -19.03
N PRO A 18 -4.04 -11.14 -18.21
CA PRO A 18 -3.32 -11.32 -16.96
C PRO A 18 -3.98 -12.32 -16.01
N PRO A 19 -3.23 -13.29 -15.46
CA PRO A 19 -3.75 -14.23 -14.49
C PRO A 19 -4.05 -13.54 -13.16
N THR A 20 -4.97 -14.11 -12.38
CA THR A 20 -5.26 -13.67 -11.01
C THR A 20 -4.07 -13.94 -10.09
N ALA A 21 -3.61 -12.92 -9.38
CA ALA A 21 -2.55 -13.07 -8.38
C ALA A 21 -3.07 -13.77 -7.11
N ASN A 22 -2.24 -14.64 -6.50
CA ASN A 22 -2.62 -15.33 -5.28
C ASN A 22 -2.66 -14.41 -4.05
N THR A 23 -1.72 -13.46 -3.97
CA THR A 23 -1.61 -12.52 -2.85
C THR A 23 -0.87 -11.25 -3.28
N GLY A 24 -0.47 -10.42 -2.33
CA GLY A 24 0.44 -9.29 -2.49
C GLY A 24 1.49 -9.30 -1.38
N LEU A 25 2.58 -8.55 -1.60
CA LEU A 25 3.65 -8.41 -0.62
C LEU A 25 3.85 -6.93 -0.31
N ILE A 26 4.05 -6.62 0.96
CA ILE A 26 4.48 -5.30 1.42
C ILE A 26 5.93 -5.46 1.85
N ASN A 27 6.83 -4.75 1.17
CA ASN A 27 8.27 -4.81 1.41
C ASN A 27 8.84 -6.25 1.45
N GLY A 28 8.36 -7.11 0.53
CA GLY A 28 8.85 -8.48 0.36
C GLY A 28 8.22 -9.55 1.25
N THR A 29 7.27 -9.21 2.13
CA THR A 29 6.58 -10.19 2.99
C THR A 29 5.06 -10.02 2.97
N GLY A 30 4.33 -11.09 3.29
CA GLY A 30 2.88 -11.11 3.34
C GLY A 30 2.35 -12.40 3.97
N MET A 31 1.04 -12.45 4.14
CA MET A 31 0.32 -13.65 4.60
C MET A 31 -0.40 -14.32 3.43
N TYR A 32 -0.54 -15.63 3.49
CA TYR A 32 -1.43 -16.40 2.61
C TYR A 32 -1.88 -17.68 3.31
N ASN A 33 -3.20 -17.93 3.39
CA ASN A 33 -3.78 -19.12 4.01
C ASN A 33 -3.19 -19.49 5.39
N GLY A 34 -2.95 -18.48 6.23
CA GLY A 34 -2.39 -18.64 7.58
C GLY A 34 -0.88 -18.85 7.67
N GLY A 35 -0.17 -18.87 6.54
CA GLY A 35 1.30 -18.89 6.48
C GLY A 35 1.89 -17.51 6.15
N GLY A 36 3.18 -17.34 6.46
CA GLY A 36 3.94 -16.13 6.17
C GLY A 36 4.09 -15.19 7.38
N SER A 37 4.42 -13.93 7.11
CA SER A 37 4.50 -12.88 8.14
C SER A 37 4.15 -11.52 7.56
N ARG A 38 3.55 -10.64 8.37
CA ARG A 38 3.21 -9.29 7.93
C ARG A 38 4.40 -8.35 8.10
N PHE A 39 4.57 -7.44 7.14
CA PHE A 39 5.50 -6.32 7.30
C PHE A 39 5.11 -5.55 8.57
N THR A 40 6.08 -5.27 9.43
CA THR A 40 5.84 -4.56 10.70
C THR A 40 6.83 -3.42 10.84
N THR A 41 6.35 -2.26 11.28
CA THR A 41 7.18 -1.11 11.61
C THR A 41 6.71 -0.44 12.89
N ASN A 42 7.63 0.23 13.59
CA ASN A 42 7.35 0.86 14.88
C ASN A 42 7.32 2.38 14.73
N PHE A 43 6.26 2.99 15.25
CA PHE A 43 6.13 4.43 15.39
C PHE A 43 6.29 4.83 16.85
N GLU A 44 7.05 5.90 17.08
CA GLU A 44 7.14 6.56 18.38
C GLU A 44 6.20 7.75 18.36
N ALA A 45 5.32 7.83 19.36
CA ALA A 45 4.32 8.88 19.46
C ALA A 45 4.95 10.28 19.35
N GLY A 46 4.34 11.14 18.53
CA GLY A 46 4.80 12.50 18.26
C GLY A 46 5.88 12.62 17.19
N LYS A 47 6.51 11.53 16.73
CA LYS A 47 7.48 11.57 15.63
C LYS A 47 6.79 11.61 14.26
N SER A 48 7.55 12.02 13.25
CA SER A 48 7.13 12.00 11.85
C SER A 48 8.03 11.08 11.05
N TYR A 49 7.44 10.27 10.18
CA TYR A 49 8.11 9.24 9.41
C TYR A 49 7.93 9.51 7.92
N ARG A 50 9.03 9.54 7.17
CA ARG A 50 8.98 9.55 5.72
C ARG A 50 8.92 8.12 5.20
N MET A 51 7.85 7.77 4.51
CA MET A 51 7.71 6.49 3.81
C MET A 51 7.86 6.72 2.31
N ARG A 52 8.63 5.86 1.65
CA ARG A 52 8.87 5.91 0.21
C ARG A 52 8.13 4.76 -0.44
N LEU A 53 6.97 5.05 -0.99
CA LEU A 53 6.09 4.07 -1.60
C LEU A 53 6.59 3.78 -3.02
N VAL A 54 6.64 2.51 -3.39
CA VAL A 54 7.00 2.05 -4.73
C VAL A 54 6.07 0.91 -5.11
N ASN A 55 5.38 1.03 -6.24
CA ASN A 55 4.64 -0.10 -6.78
C ASN A 55 5.53 -0.90 -7.74
N GLY A 56 6.06 -2.02 -7.24
CA GLY A 56 6.82 -3.01 -8.01
C GLY A 56 5.99 -4.22 -8.45
N ALA A 57 4.66 -4.12 -8.51
CA ALA A 57 3.81 -5.22 -8.94
C ALA A 57 3.91 -5.47 -10.46
N ILE A 58 3.52 -6.67 -10.89
CA ILE A 58 3.47 -7.05 -12.30
C ILE A 58 2.24 -6.45 -12.99
N ASP A 59 1.07 -6.54 -12.33
CA ASP A 59 -0.23 -6.16 -12.91
C ASP A 59 -1.23 -5.80 -11.79
N THR A 60 -0.84 -4.87 -10.91
CA THR A 60 -1.73 -4.43 -9.82
C THR A 60 -1.51 -2.97 -9.51
N MET A 61 -2.60 -2.21 -9.52
CA MET A 61 -2.66 -0.88 -8.94
C MET A 61 -3.08 -0.99 -7.47
N TRP A 62 -2.41 -0.25 -6.59
CA TRP A 62 -2.69 -0.31 -5.16
C TRP A 62 -3.35 0.97 -4.67
N LYS A 63 -4.31 0.82 -3.75
CA LYS A 63 -4.63 1.82 -2.73
C LYS A 63 -3.77 1.58 -1.51
N PHE A 64 -2.86 2.50 -1.24
CA PHE A 64 -2.08 2.49 -0.01
C PHE A 64 -2.76 3.34 1.07
N MET A 65 -2.85 2.83 2.30
CA MET A 65 -3.31 3.60 3.47
C MET A 65 -2.75 3.03 4.77
N ILE A 66 -2.79 3.84 5.82
CA ILE A 66 -2.57 3.39 7.20
C ILE A 66 -3.81 3.80 7.98
N ASP A 67 -4.49 2.84 8.60
CA ASP A 67 -5.74 3.08 9.31
C ASP A 67 -5.57 4.20 10.34
N ASN A 68 -6.54 5.11 10.39
CA ASN A 68 -6.58 6.30 11.26
C ASN A 68 -5.45 7.32 11.05
N HIS A 69 -4.55 7.15 10.08
CA HIS A 69 -3.47 8.09 9.81
C HIS A 69 -3.72 8.90 8.54
N THR A 70 -3.26 10.15 8.56
CA THR A 70 -3.19 11.00 7.37
C THR A 70 -1.82 10.85 6.71
N LEU A 71 -1.82 10.78 5.38
CA LEU A 71 -0.63 10.78 4.54
C LEU A 71 -0.44 12.19 3.98
N GLU A 72 0.64 12.85 4.37
CA GLU A 72 1.07 14.13 3.78
C GLU A 72 2.00 13.80 2.60
N VAL A 73 1.50 13.89 1.38
CA VAL A 73 2.25 13.54 0.15
C VAL A 73 3.17 14.70 -0.21
N ILE A 74 4.46 14.44 -0.37
CA ILE A 74 5.50 15.47 -0.56
C ILE A 74 6.28 15.34 -1.87
N SER A 75 6.19 14.20 -2.54
CA SER A 75 6.70 14.03 -3.91
C SER A 75 5.93 12.98 -4.67
N ALA A 76 5.84 13.18 -5.98
CA ALA A 76 5.44 12.18 -6.94
C ALA A 76 6.66 11.86 -7.82
N ASP A 77 7.02 10.58 -7.89
CA ASP A 77 8.22 10.11 -8.57
C ASP A 77 9.49 10.83 -8.08
N PHE A 78 10.24 11.46 -8.98
CA PHE A 78 11.44 12.24 -8.65
C PHE A 78 11.16 13.74 -8.54
N VAL A 79 9.88 14.14 -8.46
CA VAL A 79 9.46 15.54 -8.46
C VAL A 79 8.84 15.88 -7.10
N PRO A 80 9.48 16.75 -6.31
CA PRO A 80 8.84 17.34 -5.13
C PRO A 80 7.60 18.13 -5.52
N ILE A 81 6.53 17.96 -4.76
CA ILE A 81 5.24 18.66 -4.97
C ILE A 81 4.88 19.51 -3.76
N ASN A 82 3.99 20.47 -3.95
CA ASN A 82 3.34 21.17 -2.84
C ASN A 82 2.61 20.13 -1.99
N PRO A 83 2.89 20.06 -0.66
CA PRO A 83 2.31 19.01 0.14
C PRO A 83 0.78 19.06 0.19
N TYR A 84 0.15 17.89 0.07
CA TYR A 84 -1.28 17.73 0.29
C TYR A 84 -1.55 16.53 1.20
N ASN A 85 -2.71 16.56 1.86
CA ASN A 85 -3.11 15.51 2.80
C ASN A 85 -4.19 14.62 2.20
N THR A 86 -4.02 13.31 2.37
CA THR A 86 -5.02 12.32 1.99
C THR A 86 -5.07 11.18 3.01
N SER A 87 -6.16 10.42 3.05
CA SER A 87 -6.27 9.18 3.84
C SER A 87 -5.68 7.97 3.09
N SER A 88 -5.58 8.06 1.77
CA SER A 88 -5.12 6.96 0.93
C SER A 88 -4.53 7.46 -0.39
N ILE A 89 -3.64 6.69 -0.99
CA ILE A 89 -2.96 7.02 -2.25
C ILE A 89 -3.19 5.92 -3.26
N SER A 90 -3.68 6.29 -4.44
CA SER A 90 -3.59 5.51 -5.66
C SER A 90 -2.14 5.45 -6.14
N ILE A 91 -1.58 4.25 -6.30
CA ILE A 91 -0.23 4.09 -6.84
C ILE A 91 -0.20 3.03 -7.95
N GLY A 92 -0.02 3.49 -9.19
CA GLY A 92 0.14 2.66 -10.37
C GLY A 92 1.53 2.03 -10.47
N ILE A 93 1.69 1.01 -11.32
CA ILE A 93 2.94 0.26 -11.47
C ILE A 93 4.07 1.20 -11.91
N GLY A 94 5.20 1.13 -11.21
CA GLY A 94 6.37 1.98 -11.47
C GLY A 94 6.31 3.38 -10.86
N GLN A 95 5.15 3.84 -10.37
CA GLN A 95 5.05 5.13 -9.67
C GLN A 95 5.67 5.05 -8.27
N ARG A 96 6.10 6.21 -7.78
CA ARG A 96 6.58 6.41 -6.42
C ARG A 96 5.88 7.62 -5.79
N TYR A 97 5.58 7.51 -4.50
CA TYR A 97 5.17 8.66 -3.70
C TYR A 97 5.97 8.67 -2.41
N ASP A 98 6.49 9.83 -2.04
CA ASP A 98 7.02 10.02 -0.70
C ASP A 98 5.95 10.68 0.14
N VAL A 99 5.68 10.09 1.31
CA VAL A 99 4.68 10.57 2.25
C VAL A 99 5.29 10.78 3.62
N ILE A 100 4.84 11.81 4.31
CA ILE A 100 5.09 12.01 5.73
C ILE A 100 3.87 11.50 6.50
N VAL A 101 4.12 10.59 7.43
CA VAL A 101 3.12 10.08 8.37
C VAL A 101 3.47 10.55 9.76
N ARG A 102 2.56 11.27 10.41
CA ARG A 102 2.75 11.75 11.78
C ARG A 102 2.18 10.72 12.74
N ALA A 103 2.99 10.31 13.71
CA ALA A 103 2.60 9.34 14.73
C ALA A 103 1.76 10.03 15.83
N ASN A 104 0.59 10.54 15.46
CA ASN A 104 -0.27 11.36 16.30
C ASN A 104 -1.55 10.64 16.77
N GLN A 105 -1.63 9.32 16.56
CA GLN A 105 -2.72 8.50 17.05
C GLN A 105 -2.44 7.99 18.48
N ALA A 106 -3.44 7.37 19.09
CA ALA A 106 -3.28 6.70 20.38
C ALA A 106 -2.25 5.56 20.28
N THR A 107 -1.62 5.21 21.40
CA THR A 107 -0.70 4.06 21.43
C THR A 107 -1.48 2.76 21.22
N ASP A 108 -1.48 2.26 19.99
CA ASP A 108 -2.11 1.01 19.58
C ASP A 108 -1.38 0.41 18.34
N ASN A 109 -1.91 -0.69 17.80
CA ASN A 109 -1.50 -1.27 16.53
C ASN A 109 -2.51 -0.87 15.44
N TYR A 110 -1.99 -0.45 14.28
CA TYR A 110 -2.80 0.00 13.13
C TYR A 110 -2.48 -0.84 11.91
N TRP A 111 -3.50 -1.20 11.13
CA TRP A 111 -3.25 -1.81 9.83
C TRP A 111 -2.63 -0.80 8.87
N LEU A 112 -1.58 -1.22 8.20
CA LEU A 112 -1.08 -0.62 6.96
C LEU A 112 -1.59 -1.49 5.83
N ARG A 113 -2.25 -0.93 4.83
CA ARG A 113 -2.96 -1.68 3.79
C ARG A 113 -2.42 -1.34 2.41
N ALA A 114 -2.30 -2.36 1.57
CA ALA A 114 -2.14 -2.21 0.13
C ALA A 114 -3.28 -2.99 -0.53
N VAL A 115 -4.37 -2.29 -0.84
CA VAL A 115 -5.58 -2.89 -1.41
C VAL A 115 -5.45 -2.88 -2.92
N PRO A 116 -5.61 -4.01 -3.63
CA PRO A 116 -5.62 -4.03 -5.08
C PRO A 116 -6.90 -3.36 -5.59
N GLU A 117 -6.75 -2.44 -6.54
CA GLU A 117 -7.87 -1.80 -7.24
C GLU A 117 -8.49 -2.81 -8.23
N LEU A 118 -9.64 -3.40 -7.85
CA LEU A 118 -10.24 -4.53 -8.56
C LEU A 118 -10.84 -4.16 -9.91
N THR A 119 -11.08 -2.87 -10.13
CA THR A 119 -11.47 -2.33 -11.43
C THR A 119 -10.44 -2.62 -12.53
N CYS A 120 -9.15 -2.76 -12.20
CA CYS A 120 -8.08 -3.09 -13.17
C CYS A 120 -7.09 -4.15 -12.68
N SER A 121 -7.31 -4.75 -11.51
CA SER A 121 -6.44 -5.77 -10.94
C SER A 121 -7.22 -7.02 -10.60
N SER A 122 -6.59 -8.19 -10.72
CA SER A 122 -7.17 -9.46 -10.29
C SER A 122 -6.32 -10.09 -9.20
N ASN A 123 -6.86 -10.22 -7.98
CA ASN A 123 -6.15 -10.79 -6.83
C ASN A 123 -7.10 -11.62 -5.97
N GLU A 124 -6.66 -12.81 -5.54
CA GLU A 124 -7.43 -13.70 -4.65
C GLU A 124 -7.52 -13.15 -3.21
N ASN A 125 -6.51 -12.38 -2.77
CA ASN A 125 -6.36 -11.95 -1.38
C ASN A 125 -6.61 -10.45 -1.16
N THR A 126 -7.75 -9.96 -1.64
CA THR A 126 -8.02 -8.53 -1.84
C THR A 126 -7.89 -7.65 -0.58
N LEU A 127 -8.26 -8.16 0.61
CA LEU A 127 -8.29 -7.37 1.85
C LEU A 127 -7.26 -7.80 2.91
N ASP A 128 -6.47 -8.85 2.67
CA ASP A 128 -5.44 -9.33 3.62
C ASP A 128 -4.00 -9.10 3.15
N ILE A 129 -3.80 -8.18 2.22
CA ILE A 129 -2.48 -7.63 1.89
C ILE A 129 -2.22 -6.45 2.83
N LYS A 130 -1.75 -6.80 4.03
CA LYS A 130 -1.59 -5.88 5.15
C LYS A 130 -0.21 -5.97 5.80
N GLY A 131 0.24 -4.84 6.32
CA GLY A 131 1.33 -4.68 7.28
C GLY A 131 0.80 -4.09 8.59
N ILE A 132 1.68 -3.90 9.56
CA ILE A 132 1.34 -3.45 10.90
C ILE A 132 2.22 -2.25 11.26
N VAL A 133 1.60 -1.17 11.71
CA VAL A 133 2.26 -0.07 12.42
C VAL A 133 2.02 -0.27 13.91
N ARG A 134 3.08 -0.37 14.71
CA ARG A 134 3.01 -0.54 16.17
C ARG A 134 3.49 0.71 16.86
N TYR A 135 2.69 1.26 17.76
CA TYR A 135 3.17 2.33 18.65
C TYR A 135 3.90 1.79 19.88
N ASP A 136 3.61 0.54 20.28
CA ASP A 136 4.36 -0.21 21.29
C ASP A 136 5.09 -1.37 20.60
N SER A 137 6.43 -1.29 20.56
CA SER A 137 7.29 -2.29 19.93
C SER A 137 7.26 -3.66 20.63
N SER A 138 6.76 -3.74 21.86
CA SER A 138 6.60 -5.01 22.59
C SER A 138 5.30 -5.74 22.24
N SER A 139 4.35 -5.05 21.59
CA SER A 139 3.07 -5.64 21.20
C SER A 139 3.24 -6.69 20.11
N THR A 140 2.57 -7.83 20.30
CA THR A 140 2.50 -8.91 19.31
C THR A 140 1.10 -9.10 18.72
N ALA A 141 0.11 -8.35 19.22
CA ALA A 141 -1.27 -8.44 18.76
C ALA A 141 -1.42 -7.92 17.33
N ASP A 142 -2.34 -8.50 16.57
CA ASP A 142 -2.77 -7.94 15.29
C ASP A 142 -3.66 -6.69 15.55
N PRO A 143 -3.58 -5.64 14.70
CA PRO A 143 -4.52 -4.52 14.75
C PRO A 143 -5.98 -4.96 14.62
N THR A 144 -6.86 -4.21 15.27
CA THR A 144 -8.33 -4.35 15.14
C THR A 144 -8.96 -3.16 14.43
N THR A 145 -8.14 -2.30 13.82
CA THR A 145 -8.60 -1.09 13.16
C THR A 145 -9.39 -1.39 11.89
N GLU A 146 -10.36 -0.53 11.59
CA GLU A 146 -11.21 -0.67 10.41
C GLU A 146 -10.63 0.09 9.22
N ILE A 147 -10.86 -0.45 8.04
CA ILE A 147 -10.45 0.19 6.78
C ILE A 147 -11.24 1.49 6.58
N GLY A 148 -10.55 2.55 6.14
CA GLY A 148 -11.18 3.81 5.76
C GLY A 148 -11.99 3.68 4.47
N THR A 149 -12.86 4.65 4.18
CA THR A 149 -13.57 4.68 2.89
C THR A 149 -12.61 5.05 1.76
N TYR A 150 -12.64 4.27 0.69
CA TYR A 150 -11.92 4.54 -0.56
C TYR A 150 -12.83 4.21 -1.74
N MET A 151 -12.49 4.74 -2.91
CA MET A 151 -13.15 4.41 -4.16
C MET A 151 -12.30 3.39 -4.90
N ASP A 152 -12.92 2.30 -5.33
CA ASP A 152 -12.31 1.34 -6.25
C ASP A 152 -12.31 1.94 -7.66
N ASN A 153 -11.16 2.46 -8.08
CA ASN A 153 -10.90 2.99 -9.41
C ASN A 153 -9.40 2.90 -9.74
N CYS A 154 -9.09 2.89 -11.03
CA CYS A 154 -7.71 2.84 -11.49
C CYS A 154 -7.23 4.20 -11.99
N LEU A 155 -7.53 5.25 -11.22
CA LEU A 155 -7.12 6.62 -11.49
C LEU A 155 -5.92 6.97 -10.63
N ASP A 156 -5.00 7.73 -11.22
CA ASP A 156 -3.95 8.42 -10.48
C ASP A 156 -4.53 9.41 -9.47
N GLU A 157 -3.66 9.91 -8.59
CA GLU A 157 -3.98 11.06 -7.74
C GLU A 157 -4.39 12.27 -8.59
N SER A 158 -5.24 13.15 -8.05
CA SER A 158 -5.76 14.29 -8.81
C SER A 158 -4.63 15.18 -9.30
N MET A 159 -4.66 15.55 -10.58
CA MET A 159 -3.71 16.51 -11.16
C MET A 159 -3.71 17.87 -10.44
N SER A 160 -4.79 18.23 -9.75
CA SER A 160 -4.84 19.44 -8.91
C SER A 160 -3.92 19.37 -7.69
N ASP A 161 -3.61 18.17 -7.23
CA ASP A 161 -2.86 17.91 -6.01
C ASP A 161 -1.38 17.68 -6.32
N LEU A 162 -1.07 17.25 -7.55
CA LEU A 162 0.27 16.99 -8.05
C LEU A 162 0.95 18.24 -8.64
N VAL A 163 1.08 19.29 -7.83
CA VAL A 163 1.68 20.57 -8.24
C VAL A 163 3.17 20.61 -7.88
N PRO A 164 4.10 20.60 -8.85
CA PRO A 164 5.54 20.70 -8.56
C PRO A 164 5.90 21.97 -7.78
N VAL A 165 6.92 21.89 -6.92
CA VAL A 165 7.42 23.04 -6.14
C VAL A 165 8.27 24.00 -6.99
N VAL A 166 8.68 23.58 -8.19
CA VAL A 166 9.63 24.30 -9.07
C VAL A 166 8.96 25.21 -10.08
#